data_AF-A0A8C3YG71-F1
#
_entry.id   AF-A0A8C3YG71-F1
#
_cell.length_a   1.000
_cell.length_b   1.000
_cell.length_c   1.000
_cell.angle_alpha   90.00
_cell.angle_beta   90.00
_cell.angle_gamma   90.00
#
_symmetry.space_group_name_H-M   'P 1'
#
loop_
_entity.id
_entity.type
_entity.pdbx_description
1 polymer ?
#
loop_
_entity_poly.entity_id
_entity_poly.type
_entity_poly.pdbx_seq_one_letter_code
_entity_poly.pdbx_strand_id
1 'polypeptide(L)'
;MRSGGRGRPRLRLGERGLLEPPSPPKRRLLPRAQLLPLLLLALAVASVFYTIWSGWHRQTEELPLGREMRGPLLGSLPEAGLRRVVGRLDPHRLWHTYLRPLLVVRTPGSPGNLQVRKAAPVTLQLLFLDGEEALREWGPKDSLYGSRHLAQLMESAPHSPGFTRIQAIELFMLLDLLGAPNPTFYSHFPRTARWFHRLRSIEKRLHRLNLLQSHPQEVMYFQPGEPPGSVEDDHVPFLRRGVPVLHLISTPFPSVWHTSEDSEANLHPPTVHNLSRILAVFLAEYLGL
;
A
#
# COMPACT_ATOMS: atom_id res chain seq x y z
N MET A 1 -32.52 77.04 27.94
CA MET A 1 -31.24 77.46 27.33
C MET A 1 -30.12 77.43 28.37
N ARG A 2 -28.85 77.41 27.92
CA ARG A 2 -27.57 77.49 28.68
C ARG A 2 -27.00 76.19 29.32
N SER A 3 -26.11 75.55 28.55
CA SER A 3 -24.72 75.14 28.87
C SER A 3 -24.25 75.46 30.31
N GLY A 4 -23.61 74.58 31.08
CA GLY A 4 -22.51 73.66 30.71
C GLY A 4 -21.15 74.25 31.14
N GLY A 5 -20.41 73.57 32.03
CA GLY A 5 -19.08 73.99 32.53
C GLY A 5 -18.37 72.88 33.34
N ARG A 6 -17.07 72.65 33.10
CA ARG A 6 -16.26 71.56 33.70
C ARG A 6 -15.39 72.05 34.87
N GLY A 7 -15.04 71.14 35.79
CA GLY A 7 -13.90 71.34 36.71
C GLY A 7 -13.56 70.10 37.55
N ARG A 8 -12.31 69.64 37.49
CA ARG A 8 -11.68 68.68 38.45
C ARG A 8 -10.54 69.39 39.19
N PRO A 9 -10.29 69.06 40.47
CA PRO A 9 -8.94 69.10 41.03
C PRO A 9 -8.47 67.75 41.60
N ARG A 10 -7.29 67.76 42.24
CA ARG A 10 -6.38 66.61 42.48
C ARG A 10 -6.45 65.97 43.88
N LEU A 11 -5.82 64.79 44.00
CA LEU A 11 -5.61 63.95 45.19
C LEU A 11 -4.94 64.64 46.41
N ARG A 12 -5.22 64.11 47.62
CA ARG A 12 -4.18 63.75 48.63
C ARG A 12 -4.68 62.79 49.74
N LEU A 13 -3.81 61.81 50.04
CA LEU A 13 -3.46 61.18 51.34
C LEU A 13 -4.50 60.69 52.38
N GLY A 14 -4.35 59.41 52.77
CA GLY A 14 -4.40 58.96 54.19
C GLY A 14 -5.62 58.14 54.65
N GLU A 15 -5.43 56.86 55.03
CA GLU A 15 -5.33 56.40 56.44
C GLU A 15 -5.30 54.85 56.55
N ARG A 16 -4.92 54.34 57.74
CA ARG A 16 -4.87 52.90 58.10
C ARG A 16 -6.06 52.55 59.02
N GLY A 17 -6.64 51.34 58.89
CA GLY A 17 -7.34 50.74 60.04
C GLY A 17 -8.37 49.64 59.74
N LEU A 18 -8.01 48.38 60.04
CA LEU A 18 -8.78 47.30 60.72
C LEU A 18 -10.18 46.84 60.23
N LEU A 19 -10.45 45.55 60.51
CA LEU A 19 -11.72 44.79 60.50
C LEU A 19 -12.09 43.95 59.24
N GLU A 20 -12.34 42.65 59.47
CA GLU A 20 -13.02 41.66 58.59
C GLU A 20 -14.56 41.92 58.51
N PRO A 21 -15.42 41.20 57.73
CA PRO A 21 -15.29 39.93 56.97
C PRO A 21 -15.80 40.08 55.49
N PRO A 22 -16.24 39.07 54.68
CA PRO A 22 -16.39 37.61 54.89
C PRO A 22 -15.87 36.70 53.73
N SER A 23 -16.30 35.42 53.74
CA SER A 23 -15.77 34.29 52.95
C SER A 23 -16.27 34.14 51.50
N PRO A 24 -15.42 33.73 50.53
CA PRO A 24 -15.81 33.29 49.18
C PRO A 24 -16.27 31.82 49.12
N PRO A 25 -16.99 31.38 48.07
CA PRO A 25 -17.64 30.07 48.02
C PRO A 25 -16.68 28.89 47.79
N LYS A 26 -16.99 27.76 48.42
CA LYS A 26 -16.26 26.48 48.31
C LYS A 26 -16.28 25.93 46.88
N ARG A 27 -15.26 26.24 46.06
CA ARG A 27 -14.95 25.43 44.87
C ARG A 27 -14.34 24.11 45.32
N ARG A 28 -15.05 22.99 45.10
CA ARG A 28 -14.55 21.65 45.40
C ARG A 28 -13.37 21.34 44.48
N LEU A 29 -12.16 21.32 45.05
CA LEU A 29 -11.00 20.70 44.40
C LEU A 29 -11.24 19.19 44.37
N LEU A 30 -11.28 18.59 43.17
CA LEU A 30 -11.21 17.14 43.02
C LEU A 30 -9.87 16.66 43.60
N PRO A 31 -9.85 15.62 44.45
CA PRO A 31 -8.61 15.15 45.05
C PRO A 31 -7.71 14.55 43.97
N ARG A 32 -6.52 15.15 43.78
CA ARG A 32 -5.49 14.73 42.80
C ARG A 32 -4.90 13.32 43.05
N ALA A 33 -5.43 12.55 44.01
CA ALA A 33 -4.88 11.28 44.47
C ALA A 33 -5.45 10.03 43.76
N GLN A 34 -6.54 10.14 42.98
CA GLN A 34 -7.21 8.97 42.37
C GLN A 34 -6.82 8.66 40.92
N LEU A 35 -6.01 9.51 40.27
CA LEU A 35 -5.57 9.28 38.89
C LEU A 35 -4.40 8.29 38.78
N LEU A 36 -3.52 8.23 39.78
CA LEU A 36 -2.34 7.35 39.75
C LEU A 36 -2.70 5.85 39.65
N PRO A 37 -3.67 5.32 40.43
CA PRO A 37 -4.08 3.91 40.31
C PRO A 37 -4.70 3.59 38.94
N LEU A 38 -5.46 4.51 38.35
CA LEU A 38 -6.06 4.36 37.02
C LEU A 38 -4.99 4.37 35.91
N LEU A 39 -3.97 5.21 36.04
CA LEU A 39 -2.83 5.26 35.12
C LEU A 39 -1.97 3.99 35.20
N LEU A 40 -1.72 3.49 36.41
CA LEU A 40 -1.02 2.22 36.62
C LEU A 40 -1.82 1.02 36.09
N LEU A 41 -3.15 1.02 36.27
CA LEU A 41 -4.02 0.00 35.69
C LEU A 41 -4.01 0.06 34.15
N ALA A 42 -4.07 1.25 33.56
CA ALA A 42 -3.99 1.43 32.11
C ALA A 42 -2.65 0.96 31.55
N LEU A 43 -1.53 1.26 32.22
CA LEU A 43 -0.19 0.76 31.85
C LEU A 43 -0.07 -0.76 32.00
N ALA A 44 -0.64 -1.34 33.05
CA ALA A 44 -0.67 -2.80 33.23
C ALA A 44 -1.51 -3.48 32.13
N VAL A 45 -2.69 -2.96 31.80
CA VAL A 45 -3.53 -3.46 30.70
C VAL A 45 -2.81 -3.31 29.36
N ALA A 46 -2.17 -2.17 29.09
CA ALA A 46 -1.38 -1.97 27.88
C ALA A 46 -0.18 -2.93 27.79
N SER A 47 0.49 -3.21 28.91
CA SER A 47 1.58 -4.19 28.97
C SER A 47 1.10 -5.63 28.76
N VAL A 48 -0.06 -6.00 29.30
CA VAL A 48 -0.71 -7.29 29.05
C VAL A 48 -1.13 -7.41 27.58
N PHE A 49 -1.75 -6.38 27.00
CA PHE A 49 -2.06 -6.37 25.56
C PHE A 49 -0.81 -6.45 24.69
N TYR A 50 0.27 -5.72 25.03
CA TYR A 50 1.54 -5.77 24.31
C TYR A 50 2.23 -7.14 24.42
N THR A 51 2.19 -7.79 25.58
CA THR A 51 2.76 -9.14 25.77
C THR A 51 1.91 -10.22 25.10
N ILE A 52 0.58 -10.09 25.05
CA ILE A 52 -0.30 -10.97 24.28
C ILE A 52 -0.10 -10.74 22.77
N TRP A 53 0.01 -9.49 22.31
CA TRP A 53 0.24 -9.15 20.90
C TRP A 53 1.61 -9.61 20.41
N SER A 54 2.68 -9.31 21.15
CA SER A 54 4.03 -9.80 20.84
C SER A 54 4.18 -11.31 21.03
N GLY A 55 3.45 -11.91 21.97
CA GLY A 55 3.35 -13.35 22.13
C GLY A 55 2.67 -14.03 20.94
N TRP A 56 1.55 -13.47 20.46
CA TRP A 56 0.86 -13.92 19.26
C TRP A 56 1.76 -13.80 18.02
N HIS A 57 2.45 -12.67 17.85
CA HIS A 57 3.42 -12.50 16.75
C HIS A 57 4.59 -13.49 16.85
N ARG A 58 5.20 -13.68 18.02
CA ARG A 58 6.22 -14.73 18.22
C ARG A 58 5.67 -16.12 17.92
N GLN A 59 4.43 -16.43 18.28
CA GLN A 59 3.83 -17.73 18.02
C GLN A 59 3.49 -17.95 16.53
N THR A 60 3.35 -16.86 15.75
CA THR A 60 3.33 -16.93 14.27
C THR A 60 4.73 -17.00 13.63
N GLU A 61 5.78 -16.55 14.32
CA GLU A 61 7.18 -16.68 13.86
C GLU A 61 7.79 -18.04 14.24
N GLU A 62 7.46 -18.59 15.42
CA GLU A 62 7.88 -19.91 15.90
C GLU A 62 6.87 -21.01 15.56
N LEU A 63 6.47 -21.10 14.29
CA LEU A 63 6.21 -22.43 13.73
C LEU A 63 7.56 -23.17 13.70
N PRO A 64 7.65 -24.39 14.25
CA PRO A 64 8.94 -25.07 14.39
C PRO A 64 9.58 -25.25 13.02
N LEU A 65 10.92 -25.21 13.00
CA LEU A 65 11.78 -25.39 11.82
C LEU A 65 11.72 -26.84 11.28
N GLY A 66 10.51 -27.30 10.99
CA GLY A 66 10.15 -28.64 10.57
C GLY A 66 10.42 -28.82 9.09
N ARG A 67 11.71 -29.01 8.76
CA ARG A 67 12.17 -29.62 7.51
C ARG A 67 11.52 -28.98 6.27
N GLU A 68 12.03 -27.82 5.84
CA GLU A 68 11.67 -27.18 4.57
C GLU A 68 11.49 -28.27 3.49
N MET A 69 10.25 -28.49 3.06
CA MET A 69 9.98 -29.48 2.03
C MET A 69 10.66 -28.99 0.75
N ARG A 70 11.74 -29.67 0.36
CA ARG A 70 12.45 -29.48 -0.92
C ARG A 70 11.63 -30.00 -2.12
N GLY A 71 10.31 -29.78 -2.07
CA GLY A 71 9.35 -30.09 -3.12
C GLY A 71 8.66 -28.82 -3.62
N PRO A 72 8.03 -28.86 -4.80
CA PRO A 72 7.21 -27.74 -5.26
C PRO A 72 6.07 -27.45 -4.29
N LEU A 73 5.81 -26.18 -3.98
CA LEU A 73 4.62 -25.78 -3.22
C LEU A 73 3.35 -26.21 -3.97
N LEU A 74 2.26 -26.52 -3.25
CA LEU A 74 0.97 -26.77 -3.89
C LEU A 74 0.59 -25.60 -4.83
N GLY A 75 0.07 -25.93 -6.01
CA GLY A 75 -0.26 -24.95 -7.06
C GLY A 75 0.95 -24.27 -7.72
N SER A 76 2.20 -24.68 -7.45
CA SER A 76 3.34 -24.20 -8.25
C SER A 76 3.49 -24.98 -9.56
N LEU A 77 3.94 -24.31 -10.63
CA LEU A 77 4.18 -24.96 -11.91
C LEU A 77 5.28 -26.03 -11.78
N PRO A 78 5.21 -27.18 -12.46
CA PRO A 78 6.36 -28.06 -12.64
C PRO A 78 7.53 -27.32 -13.30
N GLU A 79 8.79 -27.69 -13.04
CA GLU A 79 9.95 -26.93 -13.57
C GLU A 79 9.92 -26.79 -15.10
N ALA A 80 9.56 -27.85 -15.82
CA ALA A 80 9.40 -27.80 -17.28
C ALA A 80 8.31 -26.81 -17.73
N GLY A 81 7.23 -26.66 -16.95
CA GLY A 81 6.18 -25.66 -17.17
C GLY A 81 6.70 -24.24 -16.92
N LEU A 82 7.37 -24.02 -15.79
CA LEU A 82 7.99 -22.74 -15.45
C LEU A 82 9.02 -22.31 -16.52
N ARG A 83 9.92 -23.20 -16.94
CA ARG A 83 10.89 -22.92 -18.01
C ARG A 83 10.21 -22.61 -19.34
N ARG A 84 9.09 -23.27 -19.66
CA ARG A 84 8.27 -22.99 -20.85
C ARG A 84 7.60 -21.60 -20.78
N VAL A 85 7.04 -21.22 -19.63
CA VAL A 85 6.43 -19.89 -19.40
C VAL A 85 7.49 -18.80 -19.52
N VAL A 86 8.62 -18.95 -18.82
CA VAL A 86 9.76 -18.01 -18.90
C VAL A 86 10.33 -17.93 -20.31
N GLY A 87 10.46 -19.06 -21.03
CA GLY A 87 10.94 -19.11 -22.41
C GLY A 87 9.97 -18.54 -23.46
N ARG A 88 8.71 -18.27 -23.12
CA ARG A 88 7.76 -17.53 -23.96
C ARG A 88 7.86 -16.01 -23.78
N LEU A 89 8.58 -15.54 -22.76
CA LEU A 89 8.90 -14.12 -22.64
C LEU A 89 9.99 -13.77 -23.63
N ASP A 90 9.69 -12.83 -24.51
CA ASP A 90 10.62 -12.24 -25.45
C ASP A 90 11.04 -10.86 -24.90
N PRO A 91 12.27 -10.69 -24.40
CA PRO A 91 12.76 -9.42 -23.87
C PRO A 91 12.78 -8.30 -24.91
N HIS A 92 13.05 -8.63 -26.18
CA HIS A 92 13.11 -7.67 -27.27
C HIS A 92 11.70 -7.18 -27.63
N ARG A 93 10.70 -8.08 -27.70
CA ARG A 93 9.28 -7.70 -27.87
C ARG A 93 8.75 -6.93 -26.65
N LEU A 94 9.13 -7.31 -25.43
CA LEU A 94 8.78 -6.54 -24.23
C LEU A 94 9.29 -5.10 -24.34
N TRP A 95 10.57 -4.92 -24.68
CA TRP A 95 11.17 -3.58 -24.79
C TRP A 95 10.63 -2.80 -26.00
N HIS A 96 10.75 -3.34 -27.21
CA HIS A 96 10.51 -2.58 -28.45
C HIS A 96 9.05 -2.58 -28.92
N THR A 97 8.23 -3.56 -28.54
CA THR A 97 6.81 -3.65 -28.98
C THR A 97 5.82 -3.20 -27.91
N TYR A 98 6.18 -3.32 -26.62
CA TYR A 98 5.31 -2.90 -25.52
C TYR A 98 5.86 -1.67 -24.81
N LEU A 99 7.01 -1.75 -24.14
CA LEU A 99 7.51 -0.65 -23.29
C LEU A 99 7.83 0.63 -24.07
N ARG A 100 8.61 0.55 -25.16
CA ARG A 100 9.01 1.73 -25.94
C ARG A 100 7.82 2.44 -26.60
N PRO A 101 6.82 1.72 -27.18
CA PRO A 101 5.56 2.34 -27.53
C PRO A 101 4.85 2.94 -26.32
N LEU A 102 4.79 2.21 -25.17
CA LEU A 102 4.41 2.61 -23.80
C LEU A 102 4.68 4.09 -23.43
N LEU A 103 5.82 4.63 -23.86
CA LEU A 103 6.31 5.98 -23.52
C LEU A 103 5.66 7.13 -24.33
N VAL A 104 4.33 7.08 -24.55
CA VAL A 104 3.50 8.20 -25.09
C VAL A 104 2.05 8.15 -24.53
N VAL A 105 1.29 9.25 -24.66
CA VAL A 105 -0.11 9.36 -24.20
C VAL A 105 -1.07 8.52 -25.09
N ARG A 106 -2.04 7.78 -24.49
CA ARG A 106 -3.08 7.02 -25.23
C ARG A 106 -4.23 6.48 -24.36
N THR A 107 -5.37 6.17 -25.00
CA THR A 107 -6.67 5.89 -24.36
C THR A 107 -7.26 4.47 -24.61
N PRO A 108 -8.29 4.03 -23.85
CA PRO A 108 -8.82 2.66 -23.89
C PRO A 108 -9.86 2.38 -24.98
N GLY A 109 -9.96 1.11 -25.45
CA GLY A 109 -11.10 0.65 -26.27
C GLY A 109 -10.85 -0.46 -27.31
N SER A 110 -9.70 -1.14 -27.33
CA SER A 110 -9.32 -1.98 -28.48
C SER A 110 -10.03 -3.35 -28.58
N PRO A 111 -10.22 -3.90 -29.80
CA PRO A 111 -10.87 -5.21 -30.01
C PRO A 111 -10.21 -6.40 -29.31
N GLY A 112 -8.90 -6.33 -29.02
CA GLY A 112 -8.18 -7.38 -28.29
C GLY A 112 -8.70 -7.60 -26.86
N ASN A 113 -9.36 -6.61 -26.25
CA ASN A 113 -9.97 -6.73 -24.93
C ASN A 113 -11.15 -7.73 -24.88
N LEU A 114 -11.79 -7.99 -26.03
CA LEU A 114 -13.07 -8.70 -26.09
C LEU A 114 -12.93 -10.23 -26.20
N GLN A 115 -11.82 -10.76 -26.72
CA GLN A 115 -11.71 -12.20 -27.03
C GLN A 115 -11.35 -13.09 -25.82
N VAL A 116 -10.69 -12.56 -24.78
CA VAL A 116 -10.16 -13.35 -23.65
C VAL A 116 -11.26 -13.86 -22.69
N ARG A 117 -12.45 -13.26 -22.71
CA ARG A 117 -13.49 -13.41 -21.66
C ARG A 117 -14.26 -14.73 -21.59
N LYS A 118 -13.91 -15.79 -22.34
CA LYS A 118 -14.85 -16.90 -22.64
C LYS A 118 -14.53 -18.32 -22.12
N ALA A 119 -13.48 -18.55 -21.32
CA ALA A 119 -13.02 -19.93 -21.06
C ALA A 119 -12.68 -20.34 -19.60
N ALA A 120 -12.78 -19.47 -18.59
CA ALA A 120 -12.42 -19.80 -17.21
C ALA A 120 -13.31 -19.09 -16.18
N PRO A 121 -13.52 -19.67 -14.96
CA PRO A 121 -14.30 -19.03 -13.89
C PRO A 121 -13.63 -17.78 -13.32
N VAL A 122 -12.30 -17.68 -13.47
CA VAL A 122 -11.50 -16.49 -13.20
C VAL A 122 -10.81 -16.10 -14.50
N THR A 123 -10.82 -14.81 -14.84
CA THR A 123 -10.21 -14.27 -16.08
C THR A 123 -9.27 -13.12 -15.75
N LEU A 124 -8.36 -12.81 -16.67
CA LEU A 124 -7.47 -11.66 -16.54
C LEU A 124 -8.19 -10.39 -17.00
N GLN A 125 -8.12 -9.34 -16.18
CA GLN A 125 -8.42 -7.97 -16.57
C GLN A 125 -7.17 -7.11 -16.38
N LEU A 126 -6.86 -6.28 -17.37
CA LEU A 126 -5.81 -5.26 -17.29
C LEU A 126 -6.47 -3.88 -17.23
N LEU A 127 -5.98 -3.03 -16.33
CA LEU A 127 -6.40 -1.65 -16.17
C LEU A 127 -5.19 -0.76 -16.39
N PHE A 128 -5.33 0.21 -17.30
CA PHE A 128 -4.40 1.30 -17.49
C PHE A 128 -5.18 2.54 -17.08
N LEU A 129 -4.81 3.09 -15.92
CA LEU A 129 -5.53 4.16 -15.26
C LEU A 129 -4.92 5.50 -15.68
N ASP A 130 -5.74 6.55 -15.68
CA ASP A 130 -5.40 7.88 -16.19
C ASP A 130 -5.54 8.91 -15.08
N GLY A 131 -4.64 9.89 -15.02
CA GLY A 131 -4.57 10.87 -13.94
C GLY A 131 -4.50 10.24 -12.55
N GLU A 132 -3.56 9.33 -12.32
CA GLU A 132 -3.16 8.91 -10.97
C GLU A 132 -2.54 10.12 -10.24
N GLU A 133 -1.59 10.77 -10.90
CA GLU A 133 -0.83 11.93 -10.42
C GLU A 133 -1.68 13.15 -10.04
N ALA A 134 -1.11 13.95 -9.14
CA ALA A 134 -1.63 15.28 -8.80
C ALA A 134 -1.29 16.30 -9.90
N LEU A 135 -2.22 17.19 -10.24
CA LEU A 135 -1.95 18.29 -11.16
C LEU A 135 -1.22 19.45 -10.48
N ARG A 136 -1.32 19.58 -9.16
CA ARG A 136 -0.65 20.62 -8.35
C ARG A 136 -0.18 20.12 -6.99
N GLU A 137 -1.07 19.54 -6.19
CA GLU A 137 -0.78 19.18 -4.81
C GLU A 137 -1.54 17.91 -4.43
N TRP A 138 -0.81 16.88 -4.01
CA TRP A 138 -1.40 15.60 -3.67
C TRP A 138 -2.45 15.73 -2.56
N GLY A 139 -3.67 15.32 -2.84
CA GLY A 139 -4.76 15.38 -1.88
C GLY A 139 -6.07 14.80 -2.40
N PRO A 140 -7.11 14.69 -1.56
CA PRO A 140 -8.30 13.87 -1.80
C PRO A 140 -9.18 14.29 -2.99
N LYS A 141 -8.82 15.36 -3.70
CA LYS A 141 -9.48 15.85 -4.92
C LYS A 141 -8.54 15.97 -6.12
N ASP A 142 -7.23 16.15 -5.87
CA ASP A 142 -6.18 16.38 -6.87
C ASP A 142 -5.15 15.23 -6.84
N SER A 143 -5.67 14.02 -7.08
CA SER A 143 -4.95 12.78 -7.38
C SER A 143 -5.98 11.69 -7.72
N LEU A 144 -5.56 10.52 -8.19
CA LEU A 144 -6.38 9.32 -8.33
C LEU A 144 -7.66 9.54 -9.17
N TYR A 145 -7.61 10.39 -10.19
CA TYR A 145 -8.77 10.81 -10.99
C TYR A 145 -9.42 9.61 -11.69
N GLY A 146 -8.64 8.82 -12.42
CA GLY A 146 -9.11 7.65 -13.18
C GLY A 146 -9.59 6.51 -12.28
N SER A 147 -8.85 6.16 -11.22
CA SER A 147 -9.26 5.11 -10.28
C SER A 147 -10.50 5.49 -9.46
N ARG A 148 -10.61 6.74 -8.99
CA ARG A 148 -11.84 7.22 -8.30
C ARG A 148 -13.06 7.08 -9.22
N HIS A 149 -12.94 7.52 -10.47
CA HIS A 149 -14.02 7.42 -11.45
C HIS A 149 -14.35 5.96 -11.82
N LEU A 150 -13.33 5.14 -12.13
CA LEU A 150 -13.54 3.75 -12.55
C LEU A 150 -14.11 2.89 -11.41
N ALA A 151 -13.63 3.05 -10.18
CA ALA A 151 -14.17 2.32 -9.03
C ALA A 151 -15.65 2.67 -8.80
N GLN A 152 -16.04 3.94 -8.96
CA GLN A 152 -17.44 4.37 -8.89
C GLN A 152 -18.31 3.81 -10.03
N LEU A 153 -17.75 3.71 -11.25
CA LEU A 153 -18.42 3.13 -12.41
C LEU A 153 -18.57 1.60 -12.29
N MET A 154 -17.58 0.92 -11.74
CA MET A 154 -17.64 -0.53 -11.48
C MET A 154 -18.61 -0.86 -10.35
N GLU A 155 -18.76 0.04 -9.38
CA GLU A 155 -19.74 -0.08 -8.30
C GLU A 155 -21.18 0.09 -8.79
N SER A 156 -21.46 0.94 -9.78
CA SER A 156 -22.79 1.10 -10.35
C SER A 156 -23.13 0.12 -11.48
N ALA A 157 -22.14 -0.55 -12.08
CA ALA A 157 -22.33 -1.47 -13.19
C ALA A 157 -22.61 -2.92 -12.72
N PRO A 158 -23.77 -3.53 -13.05
CA PRO A 158 -24.08 -4.92 -12.67
C PRO A 158 -23.13 -5.97 -13.26
N HIS A 159 -22.91 -7.07 -12.54
CA HIS A 159 -22.12 -8.21 -13.02
C HIS A 159 -22.39 -9.53 -12.29
N SER A 160 -22.98 -10.52 -12.97
CA SER A 160 -23.22 -11.87 -12.44
C SER A 160 -21.94 -12.70 -12.34
N PRO A 161 -21.75 -13.54 -11.30
CA PRO A 161 -22.69 -13.88 -10.23
C PRO A 161 -22.72 -12.88 -9.06
N GLY A 162 -21.93 -11.81 -9.09
CA GLY A 162 -21.95 -10.74 -8.10
C GLY A 162 -23.14 -9.79 -8.26
N PHE A 163 -23.13 -8.71 -7.47
CA PHE A 163 -24.07 -7.61 -7.63
C PHE A 163 -23.54 -6.60 -8.66
N THR A 164 -22.26 -6.24 -8.57
CA THR A 164 -21.61 -5.19 -9.36
C THR A 164 -20.22 -5.63 -9.81
N ARG A 165 -19.63 -4.92 -10.77
CA ARG A 165 -18.27 -5.24 -11.28
C ARG A 165 -17.18 -5.15 -10.22
N ILE A 166 -17.42 -4.48 -9.08
CA ILE A 166 -16.48 -4.48 -7.95
C ILE A 166 -16.31 -5.89 -7.38
N GLN A 167 -17.39 -6.66 -7.20
CA GLN A 167 -17.28 -8.03 -6.67
C GLN A 167 -16.73 -9.04 -7.68
N ALA A 168 -16.53 -8.64 -8.94
CA ALA A 168 -15.83 -9.44 -9.94
C ALA A 168 -14.30 -9.45 -9.74
N ILE A 169 -13.75 -8.50 -8.97
CA ILE A 169 -12.31 -8.38 -8.73
C ILE A 169 -11.92 -9.30 -7.57
N GLU A 170 -11.42 -10.50 -7.89
CA GLU A 170 -10.91 -11.44 -6.88
C GLU A 170 -9.62 -10.94 -6.21
N LEU A 171 -8.72 -10.34 -7.00
CA LEU A 171 -7.47 -9.73 -6.55
C LEU A 171 -7.14 -8.52 -7.45
N PHE A 172 -6.95 -7.36 -6.84
CA PHE A 172 -6.41 -6.18 -7.51
C PHE A 172 -4.90 -6.12 -7.24
N MET A 173 -4.09 -6.52 -8.21
CA MET A 173 -2.64 -6.33 -8.15
C MET A 173 -2.27 -5.01 -8.83
N LEU A 174 -1.80 -4.04 -8.05
CA LEU A 174 -1.31 -2.76 -8.56
C LEU A 174 0.21 -2.83 -8.71
N LEU A 175 0.73 -2.41 -9.86
CA LEU A 175 2.15 -2.38 -10.17
C LEU A 175 2.54 -0.91 -10.31
N ASP A 176 3.45 -0.44 -9.47
CA ASP A 176 3.91 0.95 -9.48
C ASP A 176 5.39 1.08 -9.10
N LEU A 177 6.04 2.16 -9.56
CA LEU A 177 7.46 2.48 -9.36
C LEU A 177 8.43 1.30 -9.62
N LEU A 178 8.22 0.62 -10.75
CA LEU A 178 8.98 -0.56 -11.16
C LEU A 178 10.04 -0.24 -12.22
N GLY A 179 11.21 -0.88 -12.12
CA GLY A 179 12.23 -0.90 -13.16
C GLY A 179 13.58 -0.27 -12.79
N ALA A 180 13.61 0.51 -11.70
CA ALA A 180 14.84 0.96 -11.06
C ALA A 180 15.73 -0.21 -10.59
N PRO A 181 17.04 -0.01 -10.37
CA PRO A 181 17.89 -1.01 -9.73
C PRO A 181 17.51 -1.23 -8.26
N ASN A 182 17.68 -2.46 -7.78
CA ASN A 182 17.50 -2.86 -6.36
C ASN A 182 16.16 -2.45 -5.70
N PRO A 183 14.99 -2.68 -6.34
CA PRO A 183 13.71 -2.38 -5.71
C PRO A 183 13.47 -3.30 -4.50
N THR A 184 12.71 -2.82 -3.51
CA THR A 184 12.30 -3.64 -2.35
C THR A 184 10.80 -3.51 -2.14
N PHE A 185 10.12 -4.65 -2.08
CA PHE A 185 8.66 -4.76 -1.92
C PHE A 185 8.33 -5.36 -0.57
N TYR A 186 7.20 -4.94 0.01
CA TYR A 186 6.70 -5.41 1.30
C TYR A 186 5.20 -5.76 1.20
N SER A 187 4.70 -6.52 2.18
CA SER A 187 3.29 -6.93 2.20
C SER A 187 2.41 -5.85 2.84
N HIS A 188 1.96 -4.87 2.04
CA HIS A 188 1.13 -3.76 2.52
C HIS A 188 -0.23 -4.17 3.12
N PHE A 189 -0.78 -5.35 2.75
CA PHE A 189 -2.10 -5.79 3.21
C PHE A 189 -2.08 -7.24 3.74
N PRO A 190 -2.36 -7.49 5.03
CA PRO A 190 -2.43 -8.85 5.58
C PRO A 190 -3.40 -9.79 4.85
N ARG A 191 -4.52 -9.25 4.33
CA ARG A 191 -5.54 -9.99 3.57
C ARG A 191 -5.00 -10.66 2.29
N THR A 192 -3.92 -10.14 1.71
CA THR A 192 -3.32 -10.63 0.45
C THR A 192 -1.87 -11.09 0.62
N ALA A 193 -1.33 -11.09 1.85
CA ALA A 193 0.04 -11.52 2.17
C ALA A 193 0.40 -12.91 1.61
N ARG A 194 -0.56 -13.84 1.50
CA ARG A 194 -0.37 -15.14 0.83
C ARG A 194 0.15 -15.01 -0.61
N TRP A 195 -0.33 -14.02 -1.37
CA TRP A 195 0.08 -13.76 -2.74
C TRP A 195 1.46 -13.08 -2.80
N PHE A 196 1.77 -12.21 -1.84
CA PHE A 196 3.11 -11.66 -1.66
C PHE A 196 4.14 -12.75 -1.35
N HIS A 197 3.80 -13.71 -0.49
CA HIS A 197 4.64 -14.88 -0.22
C HIS A 197 4.79 -15.80 -1.44
N ARG A 198 3.79 -15.89 -2.34
CA ARG A 198 3.96 -16.57 -3.64
C ARG A 198 4.97 -15.86 -4.53
N LEU A 199 4.90 -14.53 -4.66
CA LEU A 199 5.88 -13.75 -5.43
C LEU A 199 7.31 -13.95 -4.88
N ARG A 200 7.48 -13.87 -3.56
CA ARG A 200 8.76 -14.20 -2.88
C ARG A 200 9.23 -15.63 -3.16
N SER A 201 8.33 -16.61 -3.12
CA SER A 201 8.69 -18.00 -3.44
C SER A 201 9.08 -18.18 -4.92
N ILE A 202 8.49 -17.42 -5.83
CA ILE A 202 8.79 -17.44 -7.26
C ILE A 202 10.17 -16.81 -7.52
N GLU A 203 10.49 -15.68 -6.87
CA GLU A 203 11.82 -15.05 -6.87
C GLU A 203 12.90 -16.06 -6.44
N LYS A 204 12.80 -16.62 -5.22
CA LYS A 204 13.74 -17.64 -4.70
C LYS A 204 13.91 -18.80 -5.68
N ARG A 205 12.82 -19.25 -6.30
CA ARG A 205 12.83 -20.36 -7.26
C ARG A 205 13.50 -20.00 -8.57
N LEU A 206 13.22 -18.84 -9.14
CA LEU A 206 13.85 -18.37 -10.38
C LEU A 206 15.36 -18.12 -10.17
N HIS A 207 15.76 -17.60 -9.01
CA HIS A 207 17.17 -17.49 -8.63
C HIS A 207 17.86 -18.86 -8.64
N ARG A 208 17.34 -19.84 -7.88
CA ARG A 208 17.89 -21.22 -7.81
C ARG A 208 17.99 -21.91 -9.17
N LEU A 209 17.10 -21.59 -10.11
CA LEU A 209 17.09 -22.16 -11.46
C LEU A 209 18.00 -21.43 -12.46
N ASN A 210 18.76 -20.41 -12.00
CA ASN A 210 19.59 -19.50 -12.80
C ASN A 210 18.78 -18.75 -13.88
N LEU A 211 17.55 -18.36 -13.54
CA LEU A 211 16.61 -17.64 -14.41
C LEU A 211 16.44 -16.16 -14.04
N LEU A 212 17.26 -15.61 -13.15
CA LEU A 212 17.35 -14.17 -12.85
C LEU A 212 18.74 -13.63 -13.22
N GLN A 213 18.81 -12.36 -13.61
CA GLN A 213 20.04 -11.66 -14.01
C GLN A 213 20.40 -10.59 -12.98
N SER A 214 21.70 -10.34 -12.76
CA SER A 214 22.18 -9.34 -11.76
C SER A 214 21.54 -9.50 -10.37
N HIS A 215 21.31 -10.75 -9.95
CA HIS A 215 20.54 -11.10 -8.75
C HIS A 215 21.38 -11.98 -7.79
N PRO A 216 22.44 -11.42 -7.15
CA PRO A 216 23.43 -12.20 -6.39
C PRO A 216 22.92 -12.89 -5.12
N GLN A 217 21.78 -12.50 -4.56
CA GLN A 217 21.21 -13.10 -3.34
C GLN A 217 19.93 -13.88 -3.67
N GLU A 218 19.52 -14.83 -2.83
CA GLU A 218 18.32 -15.65 -3.10
C GLU A 218 17.01 -14.85 -2.98
N VAL A 219 17.00 -13.80 -2.15
CA VAL A 219 15.94 -12.81 -2.01
C VAL A 219 16.59 -11.44 -2.05
N MET A 220 16.12 -10.57 -2.95
CA MET A 220 16.52 -9.16 -3.05
C MET A 220 15.30 -8.24 -3.09
N TYR A 221 14.24 -8.66 -3.78
CA TYR A 221 13.07 -7.85 -4.06
C TYR A 221 11.97 -8.03 -3.02
N PHE A 222 11.54 -9.26 -2.72
CA PHE A 222 10.37 -9.49 -1.86
C PHE A 222 10.78 -9.68 -0.40
N GLN A 223 10.86 -8.57 0.32
CA GLN A 223 11.38 -8.52 1.69
C GLN A 223 10.35 -9.02 2.73
N PRO A 224 10.82 -9.62 3.85
CA PRO A 224 9.97 -9.90 5.00
C PRO A 224 9.71 -8.62 5.82
N GLY A 225 8.75 -8.69 6.75
CA GLY A 225 8.44 -7.59 7.67
C GLY A 225 7.34 -6.66 7.16
N GLU A 226 7.10 -5.60 7.93
CA GLU A 226 6.12 -4.56 7.63
C GLU A 226 6.70 -3.53 6.64
N PRO A 227 5.86 -2.92 5.77
CA PRO A 227 6.32 -1.85 4.90
C PRO A 227 6.80 -0.63 5.72
N PRO A 228 7.80 0.14 5.25
CA PRO A 228 8.25 1.36 5.94
C PRO A 228 7.17 2.43 6.14
N GLY A 229 6.08 2.36 5.37
CA GLY A 229 4.90 3.21 5.49
C GLY A 229 3.76 2.76 4.58
N SER A 230 2.59 3.37 4.75
CA SER A 230 1.50 3.27 3.78
C SER A 230 1.71 4.29 2.66
N VAL A 231 1.36 3.91 1.43
CA VAL A 231 1.37 4.78 0.25
C VAL A 231 -0.08 4.90 -0.24
N GLU A 232 -0.55 6.12 -0.50
CA GLU A 232 -1.80 6.32 -1.25
C GLU A 232 -1.49 6.24 -2.75
N ASP A 233 -2.31 5.48 -3.48
CA ASP A 233 -2.15 5.17 -4.91
C ASP A 233 -3.53 4.66 -5.43
N ASP A 234 -3.67 4.40 -6.72
CA ASP A 234 -4.86 4.01 -7.47
C ASP A 234 -5.63 2.80 -6.93
N HIS A 235 -5.03 2.03 -6.01
CA HIS A 235 -5.72 0.95 -5.30
C HIS A 235 -6.73 1.46 -4.26
N VAL A 236 -6.55 2.69 -3.72
CA VAL A 236 -7.33 3.23 -2.60
C VAL A 236 -8.84 3.26 -2.89
N PRO A 237 -9.33 3.71 -4.07
CA PRO A 237 -10.76 3.68 -4.40
C PRO A 237 -11.38 2.28 -4.50
N PHE A 238 -10.59 1.25 -4.81
CA PHE A 238 -11.02 -0.16 -4.86
C PHE A 238 -10.96 -0.79 -3.47
N LEU A 239 -9.89 -0.53 -2.71
CA LEU A 239 -9.72 -1.00 -1.32
C LEU A 239 -10.87 -0.53 -0.42
N ARG A 240 -11.25 0.76 -0.53
CA ARG A 240 -12.40 1.34 0.19
C ARG A 240 -13.74 0.67 -0.13
N ARG A 241 -13.83 -0.07 -1.24
CA ARG A 241 -15.00 -0.86 -1.67
C ARG A 241 -14.86 -2.37 -1.36
N GLY A 242 -13.88 -2.74 -0.55
CA GLY A 242 -13.68 -4.11 -0.06
C GLY A 242 -12.91 -5.03 -1.02
N VAL A 243 -12.36 -4.52 -2.11
CA VAL A 243 -11.54 -5.30 -3.05
C VAL A 243 -10.23 -5.74 -2.37
N PRO A 244 -9.81 -7.01 -2.47
CA PRO A 244 -8.50 -7.43 -1.98
C PRO A 244 -7.38 -6.84 -2.85
N VAL A 245 -6.49 -6.04 -2.25
CA VAL A 245 -5.38 -5.38 -2.95
C VAL A 245 -4.05 -6.07 -2.64
N LEU A 246 -3.21 -6.30 -3.65
CA LEU A 246 -1.76 -6.45 -3.48
C LEU A 246 -1.09 -5.27 -4.18
N HIS A 247 -0.42 -4.42 -3.40
CA HIS A 247 0.30 -3.25 -3.91
C HIS A 247 1.76 -3.64 -4.11
N LEU A 248 2.20 -3.68 -5.37
CA LEU A 248 3.56 -4.01 -5.77
C LEU A 248 4.29 -2.72 -6.15
N ILE A 249 4.69 -1.98 -5.13
CA ILE A 249 5.41 -0.70 -5.23
C ILE A 249 6.74 -0.79 -4.47
N SER A 250 7.83 -0.30 -5.06
CA SER A 250 9.12 -0.28 -4.36
C SER A 250 9.04 0.70 -3.18
N THR A 251 9.42 0.27 -1.97
CA THR A 251 9.54 1.14 -0.79
C THR A 251 10.88 0.87 -0.09
N PRO A 252 11.88 1.77 -0.13
CA PRO A 252 11.83 3.13 -0.65
C PRO A 252 11.58 3.23 -2.16
N PHE A 253 11.08 4.41 -2.55
CA PHE A 253 10.86 4.78 -3.95
C PHE A 253 12.20 4.85 -4.71
N PRO A 254 12.19 4.71 -6.05
CA PRO A 254 13.36 4.98 -6.89
C PRO A 254 13.98 6.34 -6.57
N SER A 255 15.31 6.43 -6.59
CA SER A 255 16.04 7.69 -6.32
C SER A 255 15.76 8.82 -7.33
N VAL A 256 15.14 8.49 -8.48
CA VAL A 256 14.75 9.41 -9.55
C VAL A 256 13.26 9.79 -9.52
N TRP A 257 12.48 9.23 -8.59
CA TRP A 257 11.03 9.47 -8.48
C TRP A 257 10.70 10.96 -8.35
N HIS A 258 9.69 11.41 -9.11
CA HIS A 258 9.28 12.83 -9.24
C HIS A 258 10.41 13.77 -9.70
N THR A 259 11.38 13.27 -10.47
CA THR A 259 12.41 14.07 -11.15
C THR A 259 12.42 13.80 -12.65
N SER A 260 13.00 14.71 -13.44
CA SER A 260 13.23 14.51 -14.88
C SER A 260 14.20 13.37 -15.20
N GLU A 261 14.90 12.82 -14.19
CA GLU A 261 15.79 11.68 -14.36
C GLU A 261 15.02 10.34 -14.43
N ASP A 262 13.73 10.31 -14.10
CA ASP A 262 12.89 9.11 -14.32
C ASP A 262 12.64 8.91 -15.82
N SER A 263 13.53 8.12 -16.44
CA SER A 263 13.68 8.02 -17.88
C SER A 263 14.22 6.64 -18.29
N GLU A 264 14.04 6.28 -19.57
CA GLU A 264 14.50 4.98 -20.13
C GLU A 264 15.98 4.69 -19.82
N ALA A 265 16.83 5.73 -19.77
CA ALA A 265 18.27 5.62 -19.51
C ALA A 265 18.62 5.22 -18.07
N ASN A 266 17.77 5.53 -17.09
CA ASN A 266 17.98 5.25 -15.66
C ASN A 266 17.23 3.99 -15.17
N LEU A 267 16.49 3.31 -16.06
CA LEU A 267 15.99 1.96 -15.80
C LEU A 267 17.14 0.95 -15.71
N HIS A 268 16.93 -0.15 -14.98
CA HIS A 268 17.86 -1.28 -14.93
C HIS A 268 17.24 -2.49 -15.66
N PRO A 269 17.57 -2.73 -16.95
CA PRO A 269 16.94 -3.78 -17.75
C PRO A 269 16.95 -5.19 -17.12
N PRO A 270 18.03 -5.64 -16.42
CA PRO A 270 17.99 -6.91 -15.70
C PRO A 270 16.88 -6.97 -14.64
N THR A 271 16.63 -5.89 -13.88
CA THR A 271 15.50 -5.83 -12.94
C THR A 271 14.18 -5.93 -13.70
N VAL A 272 13.98 -5.13 -14.76
CA VAL A 272 12.74 -5.14 -15.58
C VAL A 272 12.44 -6.55 -16.08
N HIS A 273 13.44 -7.26 -16.60
CA HIS A 273 13.29 -8.63 -17.08
C HIS A 273 13.06 -9.65 -15.95
N ASN A 274 13.71 -9.49 -14.79
CA ASN A 274 13.48 -10.34 -13.62
C ASN A 274 12.04 -10.22 -13.10
N LEU A 275 11.56 -8.99 -12.90
CA LEU A 275 10.17 -8.74 -12.48
C LEU A 275 9.17 -9.29 -13.48
N SER A 276 9.44 -9.13 -14.78
CA SER A 276 8.62 -9.72 -15.86
C SER A 276 8.56 -11.25 -15.77
N ARG A 277 9.67 -11.93 -15.45
CA ARG A 277 9.71 -13.39 -15.23
C ARG A 277 8.92 -13.81 -14.00
N ILE A 278 9.06 -13.08 -12.89
CA ILE A 278 8.34 -13.34 -11.64
C ILE A 278 6.82 -13.18 -11.84
N LEU A 279 6.39 -12.09 -12.48
CA LEU A 279 4.98 -11.80 -12.77
C LEU A 279 4.36 -12.81 -13.76
N ALA A 280 5.11 -13.24 -14.79
CA ALA A 280 4.62 -14.24 -15.74
C ALA A 280 4.41 -15.61 -15.10
N VAL A 281 5.33 -16.04 -14.21
CA VAL A 281 5.17 -17.27 -13.44
C VAL A 281 4.03 -17.13 -12.44
N PHE A 282 3.90 -15.99 -11.75
CA PHE A 282 2.76 -15.74 -10.85
C PHE A 282 1.43 -15.85 -11.59
N LEU A 283 1.29 -15.18 -12.74
CA LEU A 283 0.05 -15.19 -13.52
C LEU A 283 -0.31 -16.60 -14.01
N ALA A 284 0.69 -17.38 -14.45
CA ALA A 284 0.48 -18.75 -14.89
C ALA A 284 0.13 -19.70 -13.72
N GLU A 285 0.73 -19.52 -12.54
CA GLU A 285 0.35 -20.25 -11.32
C GLU A 285 -1.04 -19.84 -10.80
N TYR A 286 -1.41 -18.56 -10.92
CA TYR A 286 -2.71 -18.03 -10.48
C TYR A 286 -3.87 -18.50 -11.36
N LEU A 287 -3.68 -18.49 -12.69
CA LEU A 287 -4.72 -18.85 -13.67
C LEU A 287 -4.65 -20.31 -14.17
N GLY A 288 -3.62 -21.07 -13.80
CA GLY A 288 -3.44 -22.48 -14.19
C GLY A 288 -3.08 -22.68 -15.66
N LEU A 289 -2.11 -21.93 -16.18
CA LEU A 289 -1.72 -21.84 -17.62
C LEU A 289 -0.52 -22.73 -18.02
#